data_AF-A0A9P0Z3C2-F1
#
_entry.id   AF-A0A9P0Z3C2-F1
#
_cell.length_a   1.000
_cell.length_b   1.000
_cell.length_c   1.000
_cell.angle_alpha   90.00
_cell.angle_beta   90.00
_cell.angle_gamma   90.00
#
_symmetry.space_group_name_H-M   'P 1'
#
loop_
_entity.id
_entity.type
_entity.pdbx_description
1 polymer ?
#
loop_
_entity_poly.entity_id
_entity_poly.type
_entity_poly.pdbx_seq_one_letter_code
_entity_poly.pdbx_strand_id
1 'polypeptide(L)'
;MAFAKFLEECEIVLQHTMPGTPSMNGVAKKRNCTLKDMIRSMICDTTLPDSLRGETLKTAAYILNRVPTKATTKTPYGIWTGKNPGINHFHVWGCRDEAL
;
A
#
# COMPACT_ATOMS: atom_id res chain seq x y z
N MET A 1 0.65 27.11 7.03
CA MET A 1 -0.61 27.35 6.30
C MET A 1 -0.62 26.78 4.87
N ALA A 2 0.52 26.55 4.20
CA ALA A 2 0.53 26.06 2.80
C ALA A 2 -0.21 24.72 2.60
N PHE A 3 -0.06 23.76 3.51
CA PHE A 3 -0.74 22.47 3.39
C PHE A 3 -2.26 22.55 3.63
N ALA A 4 -2.70 23.36 4.61
CA ALA A 4 -4.13 23.54 4.88
C ALA A 4 -4.85 24.18 3.68
N LYS A 5 -4.22 25.16 3.02
CA LYS A 5 -4.74 25.79 1.82
C LYS A 5 -4.84 24.81 0.64
N PHE A 6 -3.83 23.95 0.46
CA PHE A 6 -3.87 22.89 -0.56
C PHE A 6 -5.03 21.91 -0.34
N LEU A 7 -5.29 21.52 0.91
CA LEU A 7 -6.42 20.64 1.22
C LEU A 7 -7.76 21.31 0.90
N GLU A 8 -7.90 22.59 1.20
CA GLU A 8 -9.08 23.38 0.86
C GLU A 8 -9.28 23.50 -0.66
N GLU A 9 -8.21 23.77 -1.42
CA GLU A 9 -8.23 23.81 -2.89
C GLU A 9 -8.62 22.46 -3.52
N CYS A 10 -8.30 21.34 -2.86
CA CYS A 10 -8.68 19.99 -3.29
C CYS A 10 -10.01 19.51 -2.70
N GLU A 11 -10.75 20.36 -1.98
CA GLU A 11 -12.00 20.02 -1.28
C GLU A 11 -11.85 18.86 -0.27
N ILE A 12 -10.66 18.70 0.32
CA ILE A 12 -10.33 17.65 1.29
C ILE A 12 -10.57 18.17 2.70
N VAL A 13 -11.54 17.59 3.40
CA VAL A 13 -11.81 17.89 4.81
C VAL A 13 -10.77 17.20 5.71
N LEU A 14 -9.98 18.00 6.42
CA LEU A 14 -8.99 17.50 7.37
C LEU A 14 -9.67 17.04 8.68
N GLN A 15 -9.63 15.74 8.95
CA GLN A 15 -10.12 15.17 10.21
C GLN A 15 -8.95 14.89 11.16
N HIS A 16 -8.88 15.64 12.26
CA HIS A 16 -7.84 15.45 13.28
C HIS A 16 -8.24 14.36 14.28
N THR A 17 -7.31 13.44 14.55
CA THR A 17 -7.43 12.52 15.67
C THR A 17 -7.02 13.21 16.97
N MET A 18 -7.70 12.92 18.08
CA MET A 18 -7.34 13.46 19.38
C MET A 18 -5.90 13.03 19.76
N PRO A 19 -5.04 13.95 20.24
CA PRO A 19 -3.71 13.59 20.74
C PRO A 19 -3.82 12.49 21.80
N GLY A 20 -2.93 11.50 21.75
CA GLY A 20 -2.96 10.39 22.71
C GLY A 20 -4.07 9.36 22.48
N THR A 21 -4.79 9.38 21.35
CA THR A 21 -5.73 8.32 20.96
C THR A 21 -5.24 7.44 19.79
N PRO A 22 -4.26 6.54 20.03
CA PRO A 22 -3.75 5.63 19.02
C PRO A 22 -4.80 4.80 18.25
N SER A 23 -5.94 4.51 18.89
CA SER A 23 -7.04 3.68 18.39
C SER A 23 -7.76 4.30 17.20
N MET A 24 -7.91 5.64 17.16
CA MET A 24 -8.56 6.34 16.05
C MET A 24 -7.83 6.13 14.72
N ASN A 25 -6.52 5.90 14.76
CA ASN A 25 -5.70 5.63 13.57
C ASN A 25 -5.38 4.13 13.40
N GLY A 26 -6.13 3.25 14.05
CA GLY A 26 -5.83 1.82 14.09
C GLY A 26 -5.82 1.18 12.69
N VAL A 27 -6.76 1.56 11.82
CA VAL A 27 -6.86 1.02 10.46
C VAL A 27 -5.63 1.36 9.62
N ALA A 28 -5.23 2.64 9.58
CA ALA A 28 -4.06 3.05 8.80
C ALA A 28 -2.77 2.49 9.42
N LYS A 29 -2.65 2.44 10.75
CA LYS A 29 -1.50 1.82 11.43
C LYS A 29 -1.34 0.35 11.04
N LYS A 30 -2.44 -0.42 11.07
CA LYS A 30 -2.41 -1.83 10.68
C LYS A 30 -1.96 -1.99 9.23
N ARG A 31 -2.51 -1.19 8.32
CA ARG A 31 -2.12 -1.21 6.89
C ARG A 31 -0.65 -0.85 6.69
N ASN A 32 -0.17 0.16 7.41
CA ASN A 32 1.23 0.61 7.35
C ASN A 32 2.20 -0.44 7.92
N CYS A 33 1.83 -1.16 8.99
CA CYS A 33 2.62 -2.30 9.47
C CYS A 33 2.71 -3.40 8.42
N THR A 34 1.57 -3.84 7.85
CA THR A 34 1.57 -4.88 6.81
C THR A 34 2.44 -4.50 5.62
N LEU A 35 2.38 -3.25 5.15
CA LEU A 35 3.24 -2.78 4.07
C LEU A 35 4.72 -2.83 4.45
N LYS A 36 5.08 -2.35 5.65
CA LYS A 36 6.47 -2.38 6.13
C LYS A 36 7.01 -3.80 6.25
N ASP A 37 6.20 -4.73 6.75
CA ASP A 37 6.58 -6.12 6.92
C ASP A 37 6.76 -6.82 5.57
N MET A 38 5.88 -6.55 4.59
CA MET A 38 6.04 -7.04 3.23
C MET A 38 7.30 -6.50 2.56
N ILE A 39 7.57 -5.20 2.67
CA ILE A 39 8.79 -4.61 2.09
C ILE A 39 10.04 -5.26 2.68
N ARG A 40 10.06 -5.46 3.99
CA ARG A 40 11.17 -6.16 4.66
C ARG A 40 11.32 -7.58 4.14
N SER A 41 10.23 -8.36 4.05
CA SER A 41 10.27 -9.72 3.53
C SER A 41 10.77 -9.77 2.09
N MET A 42 10.21 -8.94 1.21
CA MET A 42 10.56 -8.91 -0.22
C MET A 42 12.03 -8.53 -0.46
N ILE A 43 12.58 -7.62 0.35
CA ILE A 43 13.99 -7.26 0.29
C ILE A 43 14.86 -8.39 0.84
N CYS A 44 14.49 -8.97 1.99
CA CYS A 44 15.25 -10.09 2.58
C CYS A 44 15.29 -11.34 1.66
N ASP A 45 14.23 -11.58 0.88
CA ASP A 45 14.11 -12.72 -0.02
C ASP A 45 14.81 -12.50 -1.37
N THR A 46 15.39 -11.31 -1.63
CA THR A 46 16.06 -10.99 -2.89
C THR A 46 17.47 -10.45 -2.68
N THR A 47 18.30 -10.52 -3.73
CA THR A 47 19.64 -9.90 -3.74
C THR A 47 19.60 -8.45 -4.23
N LEU A 48 18.41 -7.84 -4.25
CA LEU A 48 18.23 -6.48 -4.75
C LEU A 48 18.75 -5.44 -3.76
N PRO A 49 19.28 -4.30 -4.26
CA PRO A 49 19.79 -3.26 -3.38
C PRO A 49 18.66 -2.55 -2.62
N ASP A 50 18.98 -2.12 -1.40
CA ASP A 50 18.07 -1.38 -0.50
C ASP A 50 17.58 -0.04 -1.09
N SER A 51 18.26 0.48 -2.12
CA SER A 51 17.84 1.65 -2.88
C SER A 51 16.50 1.46 -3.60
N LEU A 52 16.10 0.22 -3.89
CA LEU A 52 14.84 -0.10 -4.56
C LEU A 52 13.63 -0.19 -3.62
N ARG A 53 13.79 0.20 -2.34
CA ARG A 53 12.70 0.26 -1.37
C ARG A 53 11.44 0.96 -1.86
N GLY A 54 11.59 2.01 -2.66
CA GLY A 54 10.45 2.72 -3.27
C GLY A 54 9.66 1.85 -4.24
N GLU A 55 10.35 1.09 -5.09
CA GLU A 55 9.72 0.16 -6.02
C GLU A 55 9.14 -1.05 -5.28
N THR A 56 9.85 -1.59 -4.28
CA THR A 56 9.30 -2.66 -3.41
C THR A 56 8.01 -2.21 -2.73
N LEU A 57 7.93 -0.97 -2.25
CA LEU A 57 6.73 -0.41 -1.65
C LEU A 57 5.57 -0.35 -2.67
N LYS A 58 5.83 0.09 -3.91
CA LYS A 58 4.82 0.12 -4.97
C LYS A 58 4.32 -1.28 -5.28
N THR A 59 5.21 -2.26 -5.42
CA THR A 59 4.85 -3.66 -5.69
C THR A 59 4.06 -4.27 -4.53
N ALA A 60 4.49 -4.07 -3.28
CA ALA A 60 3.77 -4.54 -2.10
C ALA A 60 2.36 -3.95 -2.01
N ALA A 61 2.22 -2.63 -2.23
CA ALA A 61 0.92 -1.97 -2.26
C ALA A 61 0.03 -2.48 -3.41
N TYR A 62 0.63 -2.72 -4.58
CA TYR A 62 -0.05 -3.25 -5.74
C TYR A 62 -0.64 -4.65 -5.50
N ILE A 63 0.15 -5.55 -4.90
CA ILE A 63 -0.26 -6.89 -4.48
C ILE A 63 -1.40 -6.78 -3.46
N LEU A 64 -1.20 -6.02 -2.39
CA LEU A 64 -2.17 -5.89 -1.30
C LEU A 64 -3.50 -5.25 -1.72
N ASN A 65 -3.54 -4.54 -2.84
CA ASN A 65 -4.78 -4.00 -3.40
C ASN A 65 -5.51 -5.02 -4.29
N ARG A 66 -4.85 -6.09 -4.73
CA ARG A 66 -5.40 -7.10 -5.65
C ARG A 66 -5.62 -8.48 -5.04
N VAL A 67 -5.22 -8.68 -3.79
CA VAL A 67 -5.48 -9.90 -3.03
C VAL A 67 -6.66 -9.66 -2.06
N PRO A 68 -7.61 -10.60 -1.92
CA PRO A 68 -8.66 -10.48 -0.92
C PRO A 68 -8.09 -10.50 0.50
N THR A 69 -8.82 -9.93 1.45
CA THR A 69 -8.40 -9.90 2.87
C THR A 69 -9.35 -10.75 3.70
N LYS A 70 -8.96 -11.09 4.94
CA LYS A 70 -9.87 -11.83 5.86
C LYS A 70 -11.22 -11.14 6.08
N ALA A 71 -11.31 -9.82 5.84
CA ALA A 71 -12.53 -9.06 6.03
C ALA A 71 -13.50 -9.15 4.84
N THR A 72 -13.07 -9.59 3.65
CA THR A 72 -13.90 -9.58 2.44
C THR A 72 -13.40 -10.56 1.39
N THR A 73 -14.34 -11.21 0.70
CA THR A 73 -14.06 -12.11 -0.43
C THR A 73 -13.65 -11.36 -1.70
N LYS A 74 -13.94 -10.05 -1.79
CA LYS A 74 -13.55 -9.20 -2.92
C LYS A 74 -12.20 -8.53 -2.67
N THR A 75 -11.48 -8.24 -3.74
CA THR A 75 -10.20 -7.51 -3.65
C THR A 75 -10.46 -6.02 -3.41
N PRO A 76 -9.59 -5.29 -2.70
CA PRO A 76 -9.73 -3.84 -2.53
C PRO A 76 -9.86 -3.09 -3.87
N TYR A 77 -9.10 -3.52 -4.88
CA TYR A 77 -9.19 -2.99 -6.24
C TYR A 77 -10.58 -3.20 -6.85
N GLY A 78 -11.17 -4.39 -6.69
CA GLY A 78 -12.50 -4.68 -7.18
C GLY A 78 -13.60 -3.91 -6.44
N ILE A 79 -13.40 -3.66 -5.14
CA ILE A 79 -14.32 -2.81 -4.36
C ILE A 79 -14.24 -1.35 -4.84
N TRP A 80 -13.03 -0.85 -5.08
CA TRP A 80 -12.81 0.54 -5.49
C TRP A 80 -13.23 0.82 -6.94
N THR A 81 -12.93 -0.09 -7.86
CA THR A 81 -13.10 0.13 -9.32
C THR A 81 -14.31 -0.58 -9.91
N GLY A 82 -14.94 -1.50 -9.16
CA GLY A 82 -15.99 -2.39 -9.67
C GLY A 82 -15.48 -3.47 -10.64
N LYS A 83 -14.16 -3.58 -10.88
CA LYS A 83 -13.57 -4.51 -11.85
C LYS A 83 -12.73 -5.58 -11.16
N ASN A 84 -12.77 -6.81 -11.67
CA ASN A 84 -11.87 -7.86 -11.21
C ASN A 84 -10.44 -7.58 -11.71
N PRO A 85 -9.42 -7.63 -10.84
CA PRO A 85 -8.05 -7.44 -11.28
C PRO A 85 -7.59 -8.67 -12.09
N GLY A 86 -6.99 -8.43 -13.25
CA GLY A 86 -6.16 -9.46 -13.90
C GLY A 86 -4.96 -9.79 -13.00
N ILE A 87 -4.55 -11.05 -12.99
CA ILE A 87 -3.40 -11.51 -12.18
C ILE A 87 -2.31 -12.20 -13.00
N ASN A 88 -2.50 -12.32 -14.32
CA ASN A 88 -1.60 -13.08 -15.19
C ASN A 88 -0.22 -12.42 -15.36
N HIS A 89 -0.12 -11.13 -15.04
CA HIS A 89 1.11 -10.34 -15.13
C HIS A 89 1.89 -10.29 -13.80
N PHE A 90 1.47 -11.04 -12.78
CA PHE A 90 2.26 -11.13 -11.55
C PHE A 90 3.49 -12.00 -11.79
N HIS A 91 4.66 -11.45 -11.46
CA HIS A 91 5.93 -12.16 -11.47
C HIS A 91 6.52 -12.18 -10.07
N VAL A 92 7.47 -13.08 -9.85
CA VAL A 92 8.25 -13.12 -8.61
C VAL A 92 9.11 -11.85 -8.57
N TRP A 93 9.02 -11.12 -7.47
CA TRP A 93 9.84 -9.93 -7.23
C TRP A 93 11.33 -10.26 -7.36
N GLY A 94 12.07 -9.46 -8.13
CA GLY A 94 13.50 -9.67 -8.41
C GLY A 94 13.80 -10.73 -9.46
N CYS A 95 12.80 -11.22 -10.21
CA CYS A 95 13.04 -12.00 -11.41
C CYS A 95 13.71 -11.12 -12.49
N ARG A 96 14.51 -11.73 -13.39
CA ARG A 96 15.32 -11.00 -14.39
C ARG A 96 14.50 -10.11 -15.34
N ASP A 97 13.20 -10.35 -15.47
CA ASP A 97 12.30 -9.52 -16.28
C ASP A 97 11.91 -8.20 -15.59
N GLU A 98 12.17 -8.06 -14.28
CA GLU A 98 12.19 -6.77 -13.57
C GLU A 98 13.58 -6.13 -13.68
N ALA A 99 14.16 -6.14 -14.88
CA ALA A 99 15.28 -5.27 -15.18
C ALA A 99 14.75 -3.85 -15.34
N LEU A 100 15.16 -2.99 -14.40
CA LEU A 100 15.05 -1.52 -14.49
C LEU A 100 15.54 -0.98 -15.83
#